data_AF-A0A2N2KAQ4-F1
#
_entry.id   AF-A0A2N2KAQ4-F1
#
_cell.length_a   1.000
_cell.length_b   1.000
_cell.length_c   1.000
_cell.angle_alpha   90.00
_cell.angle_beta   90.00
_cell.angle_gamma   90.00
#
_symmetry.space_group_name_H-M   'P 1'
#
loop_
_entity.id
_entity.type
_entity.pdbx_description
1 polymer ?
#
loop_
_entity_poly.entity_id
_entity_poly.type
_entity_poly.pdbx_seq_one_letter_code
_entity_poly.pdbx_strand_id
1 'polypeptide(L)'
;MEPITVTMVNEVSMIPVVQAAASAYCRTAGAGEEIAGQTELVIEEIVANIIQHEYLPGQRETITLTLSLQEGVMEWLIRFRGIPFDVECLKQWEKKTGMDQIVESGGRGLGLRLLGQFTDDIQYRNLGWKGQEIRIRRFVLGTEEAPSMQEEVRREEESPSLPLRLAVRRMDHEEVAKVSQLAYFSYRYTYFNEYLYDPDEIRKRNVDGRLVSYVAVSEENGEILGHLAMIPDDLSGMPELGAGFVNPHYRRSGALNALVNAINVEMLQQGIPGVFGTAVTTHCYSQMSAVKLGWKETALLVSRLLPMTFQAISDREDSRESLLYLCRLFDLSPRRPYYPPARHCEMIAAIGRNASMDVTLAVNSTNISLPDRGCLEEKTDTNKDGHLIVRRWGNDSEAAIRTVLKRWCLDRLETVYLYLPLFEPATGVLSSACEDMEFFFAGIKPGRDGQDWLVLQYLNNQRYDYKDLQAATPFGRVLMDYVRTCDPNTDISE
;
A
#
# COMPACT_ATOMS: atom_id res chain seq x y z
N MET A 1 11.10 -4.21 -38.93
CA MET A 1 11.98 -5.16 -38.20
C MET A 1 11.28 -5.49 -36.88
N GLU A 2 11.40 -6.73 -36.39
CA GLU A 2 10.84 -7.07 -35.07
C GLU A 2 11.62 -6.35 -33.95
N PRO A 3 10.94 -5.94 -32.87
CA PRO A 3 11.60 -5.28 -31.75
C PRO A 3 12.57 -6.22 -31.03
N ILE A 4 13.62 -5.66 -30.46
CA ILE A 4 14.52 -6.39 -29.56
C ILE A 4 14.40 -5.88 -28.14
N THR A 5 14.58 -6.77 -27.16
CA THR A 5 14.59 -6.44 -25.74
C THR A 5 15.88 -6.91 -25.09
N VAL A 6 16.58 -6.00 -24.41
CA VAL A 6 17.80 -6.26 -23.65
C VAL A 6 17.52 -6.02 -22.18
N THR A 7 17.87 -6.98 -21.33
CA THR A 7 17.78 -6.85 -19.87
C THR A 7 19.19 -6.79 -19.28
N MET A 8 19.44 -5.80 -18.43
CA MET A 8 20.73 -5.58 -17.77
C MET A 8 20.54 -5.37 -16.26
N VAL A 9 21.57 -5.65 -15.48
CA VAL A 9 21.66 -5.20 -14.09
C VAL A 9 21.93 -3.69 -14.04
N ASN A 10 21.52 -3.02 -12.96
CA ASN A 10 21.69 -1.58 -12.77
C ASN A 10 23.15 -1.18 -12.41
N GLU A 11 24.12 -1.58 -13.24
CA GLU A 11 25.54 -1.24 -13.09
C GLU A 11 26.02 -0.42 -14.29
N VAL A 12 26.77 0.66 -14.04
CA VAL A 12 27.30 1.56 -15.08
C VAL A 12 28.17 0.80 -16.10
N SER A 13 28.84 -0.27 -15.66
CA SER A 13 29.63 -1.18 -16.50
C SER A 13 28.81 -1.86 -17.61
N MET A 14 27.48 -1.91 -17.49
CA MET A 14 26.58 -2.51 -18.49
C MET A 14 26.20 -1.54 -19.62
N ILE A 15 26.40 -0.24 -19.45
CA ILE A 15 26.01 0.77 -20.46
C ILE A 15 26.65 0.49 -21.83
N PRO A 16 27.97 0.23 -21.95
CA PRO A 16 28.58 -0.06 -23.24
C PRO A 16 28.01 -1.31 -23.94
N VAL A 17 27.56 -2.30 -23.17
CA VAL A 17 26.95 -3.52 -23.70
C VAL A 17 25.61 -3.20 -24.36
N VAL A 18 24.78 -2.37 -23.70
CA VAL A 18 23.47 -1.98 -24.21
C VAL A 18 23.58 -1.00 -25.37
N GLN A 19 24.53 -0.06 -25.32
CA GLN A 19 24.88 0.81 -26.45
C GLN A 19 25.25 -0.02 -27.69
N ALA A 20 26.15 -1.01 -27.54
CA ALA A 20 26.56 -1.87 -28.65
C ALA A 20 25.39 -2.65 -29.26
N ALA A 21 24.51 -3.21 -28.42
CA ALA A 21 23.31 -3.90 -28.88
C ALA A 21 22.36 -2.97 -29.63
N ALA A 22 22.14 -1.76 -29.12
CA ALA A 22 21.25 -0.78 -29.74
C ALA A 22 21.78 -0.25 -31.07
N SER A 23 23.07 0.05 -31.12
CA SER A 23 23.78 0.47 -32.32
C SER A 23 23.73 -0.59 -33.42
N ALA A 24 23.98 -1.86 -33.05
CA ALA A 24 23.83 -2.99 -33.97
C ALA A 24 22.40 -3.15 -34.50
N TYR A 25 21.39 -2.96 -33.64
CA TYR A 25 19.99 -2.96 -34.04
C TYR A 25 19.68 -1.83 -35.04
N CYS A 26 20.06 -0.58 -34.74
CA CYS A 26 19.83 0.57 -35.61
C CYS A 26 20.44 0.37 -37.00
N ARG A 27 21.67 -0.14 -37.07
CA ARG A 27 22.35 -0.48 -38.34
C ARG A 27 21.59 -1.56 -39.11
N THR A 28 21.21 -2.64 -38.45
CA THR A 28 20.49 -3.76 -39.10
C THR A 28 19.09 -3.33 -39.55
N ALA A 29 18.46 -2.41 -38.82
CA ALA A 29 17.15 -1.87 -39.12
C ALA A 29 17.17 -0.84 -40.27
N GLY A 30 18.36 -0.42 -40.73
CA GLY A 30 18.52 0.54 -41.84
C GLY A 30 18.43 2.01 -41.43
N ALA A 31 18.63 2.34 -40.15
CA ALA A 31 18.54 3.71 -39.64
C ALA A 31 19.77 4.59 -39.96
N GLY A 32 20.89 4.00 -40.41
CA GLY A 32 22.15 4.70 -40.69
C GLY A 32 23.03 4.92 -39.46
N GLU A 33 24.29 5.31 -39.68
CA GLU A 33 25.30 5.44 -38.62
C GLU A 33 25.08 6.63 -37.70
N GLU A 34 24.58 7.75 -38.22
CA GLU A 34 24.30 8.93 -37.39
C GLU A 34 23.26 8.63 -36.32
N ILE A 35 22.16 7.97 -36.70
CA ILE A 35 21.10 7.58 -35.77
C ILE A 35 21.60 6.49 -34.80
N ALA A 36 22.48 5.60 -35.24
CA ALA A 36 23.11 4.63 -34.35
C ALA A 36 23.95 5.33 -33.27
N GLY A 37 24.81 6.28 -33.62
CA GLY A 37 25.63 7.05 -32.66
C GLY A 37 24.78 7.90 -31.71
N GLN A 38 23.73 8.56 -32.22
CA GLN A 38 22.81 9.33 -31.37
C GLN A 38 22.01 8.43 -30.43
N THR A 39 21.65 7.22 -30.88
CA THR A 39 21.01 6.21 -30.03
C THR A 39 21.91 5.81 -28.86
N GLU A 40 23.21 5.63 -29.10
CA GLU A 40 24.18 5.31 -28.04
C GLU A 40 24.24 6.40 -26.98
N LEU A 41 24.27 7.67 -27.39
CA LEU A 41 24.29 8.83 -26.48
C LEU A 41 23.00 8.92 -25.64
N VAL A 42 21.84 8.77 -26.28
CA VAL A 42 20.54 8.80 -25.60
C VAL A 42 20.46 7.69 -24.56
N ILE A 43 20.89 6.47 -24.91
CA ILE A 43 20.92 5.34 -23.98
C ILE A 43 21.86 5.59 -22.82
N GLU A 44 23.08 6.07 -23.07
CA GLU A 44 24.04 6.39 -22.01
C GLU A 44 23.47 7.40 -21.02
N GLU A 45 22.96 8.52 -21.53
CA GLU A 45 22.41 9.58 -20.70
C GLU A 45 21.27 9.06 -19.82
N ILE A 46 20.29 8.38 -20.40
CA ILE A 46 19.11 7.93 -19.65
C ILE A 46 19.48 6.83 -18.66
N VAL A 47 20.23 5.82 -19.12
CA VAL A 47 20.56 4.68 -18.27
C VAL A 47 21.50 5.10 -17.14
N ALA A 48 22.48 5.98 -17.39
CA ALA A 48 23.32 6.54 -16.36
C ALA A 48 22.51 7.33 -15.33
N ASN A 49 21.59 8.20 -15.79
CA ASN A 49 20.71 8.95 -14.88
C ASN A 49 19.83 8.01 -14.03
N ILE A 50 19.23 6.98 -14.63
CA ILE A 50 18.45 5.97 -13.90
C ILE A 50 19.31 5.30 -12.84
N ILE A 51 20.49 4.81 -13.20
CA ILE A 51 21.40 4.12 -12.28
C ILE A 51 21.84 5.04 -11.13
N GLN A 52 22.11 6.31 -11.43
CA GLN A 52 22.66 7.27 -10.48
C GLN A 52 21.61 7.84 -9.52
N HIS A 53 20.39 8.07 -9.99
CA HIS A 53 19.39 8.87 -9.25
C HIS A 53 18.15 8.09 -8.82
N GLU A 54 17.83 6.98 -9.48
CA GLU A 54 16.55 6.29 -9.28
C GLU A 54 16.67 5.05 -8.39
N TYR A 55 17.84 4.81 -7.79
CA TYR A 55 18.07 3.70 -6.87
C TYR A 55 18.70 4.17 -5.56
N LEU A 56 18.43 3.40 -4.50
CA LEU A 56 19.13 3.58 -3.23
C LEU A 56 20.58 3.07 -3.34
N PRO A 57 21.53 3.62 -2.56
CA PRO A 57 22.92 3.14 -2.56
C PRO A 57 23.00 1.62 -2.32
N GLY A 58 23.66 0.90 -3.23
CA GLY A 58 23.85 -0.55 -3.16
C GLY A 58 22.63 -1.39 -3.54
N GLN A 59 21.52 -0.77 -3.97
CA GLN A 59 20.36 -1.50 -4.46
C GLN A 59 20.67 -2.20 -5.79
N ARG A 60 20.41 -3.52 -5.86
CA ARG A 60 20.50 -4.31 -7.09
C ARG A 60 19.11 -4.49 -7.71
N GLU A 61 18.98 -4.10 -8.97
CA GLU A 61 17.76 -4.22 -9.78
C GLU A 61 18.13 -4.51 -11.24
N THR A 62 17.11 -4.81 -12.06
CA THR A 62 17.25 -4.95 -13.51
C THR A 62 16.56 -3.83 -14.27
N ILE A 63 17.18 -3.39 -15.36
CA ILE A 63 16.63 -2.44 -16.32
C ILE A 63 16.40 -3.18 -17.64
N THR A 64 15.26 -2.94 -18.28
CA THR A 64 14.94 -3.49 -19.59
C THR A 64 14.85 -2.38 -20.62
N LEU A 65 15.60 -2.48 -21.72
CA LEU A 65 15.50 -1.61 -22.88
C LEU A 65 14.88 -2.40 -24.03
N THR A 66 13.79 -1.89 -24.61
CA THR A 66 13.20 -2.42 -25.84
C THR A 66 13.39 -1.39 -26.96
N LEU A 67 13.88 -1.85 -28.09
CA LEU A 67 14.10 -1.04 -29.30
C LEU A 67 13.16 -1.51 -30.39
N SER A 68 12.52 -0.56 -31.07
CA SER A 68 11.70 -0.87 -32.24
C SER A 68 11.86 0.20 -33.32
N LEU A 69 11.80 -0.21 -34.59
CA LEU A 69 11.76 0.70 -35.74
C LEU A 69 10.59 0.28 -36.62
N GLN A 70 9.50 1.06 -36.58
CA GLN A 70 8.28 0.81 -37.33
C GLN A 70 7.83 2.10 -38.02
N GLU A 71 7.50 2.01 -39.31
CA GLU A 71 6.97 3.14 -40.09
C GLU A 71 7.84 4.42 -40.04
N GLY A 72 9.16 4.26 -39.91
CA GLY A 72 10.11 5.38 -39.82
C GLY A 72 10.21 6.02 -38.44
N VAL A 73 9.62 5.41 -37.40
CA VAL A 73 9.71 5.86 -36.00
C VAL A 73 10.57 4.88 -35.21
N MET A 74 11.68 5.37 -34.68
CA MET A 74 12.49 4.66 -33.70
C MET A 74 11.86 4.88 -32.32
N GLU A 75 11.61 3.80 -31.59
CA GLU A 75 11.13 3.84 -30.20
C GLU A 75 12.13 3.17 -29.27
N TRP A 76 12.48 3.87 -28.19
CA TRP A 76 13.20 3.34 -27.04
C TRP A 76 12.23 3.25 -25.86
N LEU A 77 11.96 2.03 -25.41
CA LEU A 77 11.12 1.77 -24.25
C LEU A 77 11.98 1.21 -23.12
N ILE A 78 12.20 2.02 -22.09
CA ILE A 78 13.02 1.67 -20.94
C ILE A 78 12.11 1.41 -19.75
N ARG A 79 12.23 0.22 -19.15
CA ARG A 79 11.45 -0.21 -17.98
C ARG A 79 12.36 -0.54 -16.82
N PHE A 80 12.01 -0.07 -15.64
CA PHE A 80 12.79 -0.31 -14.42
C PHE A 80 11.93 -0.15 -13.15
N ARG A 81 12.42 -0.68 -12.03
CA ARG A 81 11.80 -0.58 -10.70
C ARG A 81 12.68 0.25 -9.78
N GLY A 82 12.50 1.56 -9.81
CA GLY A 82 13.27 2.53 -9.03
C GLY A 82 12.38 3.43 -8.16
N ILE A 83 12.93 4.53 -7.68
CA ILE A 83 12.21 5.57 -6.95
C ILE A 83 11.12 6.16 -7.88
N PRO A 84 9.83 6.21 -7.50
CA PRO A 84 8.78 6.72 -8.39
C PRO A 84 8.98 8.18 -8.81
N PHE A 85 8.88 8.43 -10.13
CA PHE A 85 8.99 9.77 -10.71
C PHE A 85 7.94 10.75 -10.19
N ASP A 86 8.33 12.03 -10.13
CA ASP A 86 7.40 13.15 -10.16
C ASP A 86 7.20 13.60 -11.62
N VAL A 87 6.29 12.91 -12.31
CA VAL A 87 6.04 13.12 -13.74
C VAL A 87 5.61 14.57 -14.05
N GLU A 88 4.88 15.21 -13.14
CA GLU A 88 4.43 16.58 -13.35
C GLU A 88 5.59 17.57 -13.20
N CYS A 89 6.47 17.36 -12.22
CA CYS A 89 7.71 18.12 -12.09
C CYS A 89 8.59 17.98 -13.36
N LEU A 90 8.73 16.76 -13.90
CA LEU A 90 9.47 16.51 -15.13
C LEU A 90 8.86 17.26 -16.33
N LYS A 91 7.53 17.20 -16.51
CA LYS A 91 6.82 17.94 -17.57
C LYS A 91 6.92 19.46 -17.40
N GLN A 92 6.90 19.96 -16.17
CA GLN A 92 7.06 21.38 -15.89
C GLN A 92 8.47 21.86 -16.22
N TRP A 93 9.49 21.05 -15.94
CA TRP A 93 10.85 21.32 -16.36
C TRP A 93 10.97 21.33 -17.88
N GLU A 94 10.47 20.32 -18.59
CA GLU A 94 10.44 20.31 -20.06
C GLU A 94 9.82 21.59 -20.66
N LYS A 95 8.77 22.14 -20.01
CA LYS A 95 8.13 23.40 -20.44
C LYS A 95 8.89 24.67 -20.04
N LYS A 96 9.61 24.68 -18.92
CA LYS A 96 10.34 25.86 -18.41
C LYS A 96 11.70 26.04 -19.07
N THR A 97 12.36 24.95 -19.46
CA THR A 97 13.63 25.00 -20.20
C THR A 97 13.37 25.27 -21.68
N GLY A 98 13.25 26.55 -22.05
CA GLY A 98 13.79 26.96 -23.36
C GLY A 98 15.29 26.64 -23.40
N MET A 99 15.80 26.21 -24.54
CA MET A 99 17.05 25.47 -24.74
C MET A 99 18.38 26.05 -24.19
N ASP A 100 18.41 27.18 -23.46
CA ASP A 100 19.65 27.94 -23.22
C ASP A 100 19.93 28.42 -21.77
N GLN A 101 19.22 27.99 -20.71
CA GLN A 101 19.58 28.42 -19.34
C GLN A 101 19.58 27.29 -18.31
N ILE A 102 20.79 26.91 -17.89
CA ILE A 102 21.08 26.01 -16.76
C ILE A 102 22.07 26.75 -15.86
N VAL A 103 21.68 27.09 -14.63
CA VAL A 103 22.37 26.89 -13.33
C VAL A 103 21.32 27.25 -12.27
N GLU A 104 21.30 26.53 -11.13
CA GLU A 104 20.45 26.73 -9.95
C GLU A 104 19.21 25.82 -9.84
N SER A 105 19.41 24.51 -9.59
CA SER A 105 18.56 23.74 -8.66
C SER A 105 19.03 22.28 -8.51
N GLY A 106 20.07 22.06 -7.69
CA GLY A 106 20.20 20.84 -6.86
C GLY A 106 20.02 19.46 -7.49
N GLY A 107 20.47 19.24 -8.74
CA GLY A 107 20.84 17.90 -9.24
C GLY A 107 19.73 16.86 -9.44
N ARG A 108 18.46 17.27 -9.61
CA ARG A 108 17.36 16.35 -9.96
C ARG A 108 16.94 16.39 -11.44
N GLY A 109 17.55 17.22 -12.26
CA GLY A 109 17.28 17.22 -13.70
C GLY A 109 17.95 16.00 -14.33
N LEU A 110 17.17 15.07 -14.91
CA LEU A 110 17.66 14.25 -16.02
C LEU A 110 18.45 15.18 -16.96
N GLY A 111 19.55 14.73 -17.57
CA GLY A 111 20.28 15.51 -18.57
C GLY A 111 19.44 15.74 -19.84
N LEU A 112 18.42 16.59 -19.71
CA LEU A 112 17.44 16.94 -20.73
C LEU A 112 18.07 17.75 -21.87
N ARG A 113 19.32 18.18 -21.71
CA ARG A 113 20.08 18.91 -22.73
C ARG A 113 20.37 18.05 -23.96
N LEU A 114 20.58 16.73 -23.81
CA LEU A 114 20.78 15.80 -24.92
C LEU A 114 19.44 15.23 -25.45
N LEU A 115 18.45 15.03 -24.57
CA LEU A 115 17.14 14.49 -24.97
C LEU A 115 16.38 15.44 -25.89
N GLY A 116 16.40 16.75 -25.63
CA GLY A 116 15.73 17.73 -26.51
C GLY A 116 16.31 17.86 -27.92
N GLN A 117 17.57 17.44 -28.14
CA GLN A 117 18.24 17.52 -29.44
C GLN A 117 18.04 16.27 -30.32
N PHE A 118 17.77 15.12 -29.71
CA PHE A 118 17.76 13.82 -30.40
C PHE A 118 16.46 13.03 -30.22
N THR A 119 15.41 13.63 -29.66
CA THR A 119 14.12 12.98 -29.42
C THR A 119 12.96 13.89 -29.82
N ASP A 120 11.91 13.32 -30.41
CA ASP A 120 10.71 14.08 -30.83
C ASP A 120 9.60 14.03 -29.79
N ASP A 121 9.52 12.96 -29.01
CA ASP A 121 8.53 12.76 -27.97
C ASP A 121 9.10 11.89 -26.85
N ILE A 122 8.90 12.31 -25.61
CA ILE A 122 9.26 11.56 -24.40
C ILE A 122 8.04 11.44 -23.50
N GLN A 123 7.78 10.23 -23.02
CA GLN A 123 6.65 9.92 -22.15
C GLN A 123 7.14 9.13 -20.94
N TYR A 124 6.81 9.64 -19.76
CA TYR A 124 7.02 8.94 -18.50
C TYR A 124 5.69 8.34 -18.04
N ARG A 125 5.71 7.08 -17.62
CA ARG A 125 4.53 6.40 -17.08
C ARG A 125 4.89 5.61 -15.83
N ASN A 126 4.07 5.77 -14.80
CA ASN A 126 4.10 4.90 -13.63
C ASN A 126 3.23 3.66 -13.91
N LEU A 127 3.71 2.48 -13.51
CA LEU A 127 3.04 1.20 -13.74
C LEU A 127 2.73 0.47 -12.42
N GLY A 128 2.65 1.19 -11.30
CA GLY A 128 2.37 0.62 -9.99
C GLY A 128 3.44 -0.36 -9.54
N TRP A 129 3.05 -1.57 -9.15
CA TRP A 129 4.00 -2.61 -8.70
C TRP A 129 5.00 -3.05 -9.78
N LYS A 130 4.65 -2.86 -11.06
CA LYS A 130 5.51 -3.19 -12.21
C LYS A 130 6.66 -2.20 -12.42
N GLY A 131 6.72 -1.12 -11.64
CA GLY A 131 7.74 -0.10 -11.74
C GLY A 131 7.29 1.07 -12.60
N GLN A 132 8.16 1.54 -13.47
CA GLN A 132 7.92 2.71 -14.31
C GLN A 132 8.59 2.55 -15.68
N GLU A 133 8.08 3.26 -16.67
CA GLU A 133 8.62 3.26 -18.03
C GLU A 133 8.87 4.67 -18.56
N ILE A 134 9.99 4.80 -19.29
CA ILE A 134 10.32 5.96 -20.12
C ILE A 134 10.20 5.47 -21.56
N ARG A 135 9.33 6.11 -22.33
CA ARG A 135 9.15 5.85 -23.75
C ARG A 135 9.61 7.06 -24.53
N ILE A 136 10.52 6.85 -25.45
CA ILE A 136 11.08 7.90 -26.28
C ILE A 136 10.84 7.52 -27.73
N ARG A 137 10.34 8.47 -28.52
CA ARG A 137 10.10 8.29 -29.94
C ARG A 137 10.89 9.32 -30.73
N ARG A 138 11.38 8.88 -31.88
CA ARG A 138 12.05 9.72 -32.84
C ARG A 138 11.65 9.38 -34.27
N PHE A 139 11.35 10.39 -35.07
CA PHE A 139 11.17 10.30 -36.51
C PHE A 139 12.52 10.23 -37.22
N VAL A 140 12.69 9.24 -38.09
CA VAL A 140 13.91 9.03 -38.87
C VAL A 140 13.75 9.72 -40.23
N LEU A 141 14.16 10.99 -40.33
CA LEU A 141 14.35 11.75 -41.56
C LEU A 141 15.68 12.54 -41.51
N GLY A 142 16.33 12.71 -42.66
CA GLY A 142 17.76 13.06 -42.79
C GLY A 142 18.20 14.43 -42.20
N THR A 143 18.93 14.34 -41.09
CA THR A 143 20.24 14.95 -40.72
C THR A 143 20.57 16.42 -41.04
N GLU A 144 20.80 17.23 -39.99
CA GLU A 144 21.86 18.27 -39.91
C GLU A 144 22.43 18.35 -38.46
N GLU A 145 23.76 18.50 -38.35
CA GLU A 145 24.60 18.29 -37.15
C GLU A 145 24.91 19.56 -36.31
N ALA A 146 25.24 19.40 -35.00
CA ALA A 146 26.07 20.34 -34.22
C ALA A 146 26.61 19.75 -32.87
N PRO A 147 27.63 20.36 -32.21
CA PRO A 147 28.70 19.62 -31.50
C PRO A 147 28.72 19.67 -29.94
N SER A 148 29.61 18.83 -29.38
CA SER A 148 29.80 18.40 -27.98
C SER A 148 30.51 19.38 -27.03
N MET A 149 30.21 19.32 -25.71
CA MET A 149 31.13 19.73 -24.64
C MET A 149 30.89 18.96 -23.31
N GLN A 150 31.98 18.68 -22.60
CA GLN A 150 32.08 17.95 -21.33
C GLN A 150 31.78 18.83 -20.11
N GLU A 151 31.22 18.26 -19.03
CA GLU A 151 31.12 18.91 -17.70
C GLU A 151 31.53 17.98 -16.54
N GLU A 152 32.21 18.57 -15.55
CA GLU A 152 32.67 17.96 -14.29
C GLU A 152 31.57 17.96 -13.22
N VAL A 153 31.55 16.89 -12.41
CA VAL A 153 30.61 16.70 -11.29
C VAL A 153 31.19 17.24 -9.99
N ARG A 154 30.42 18.08 -9.26
CA ARG A 154 30.60 18.29 -7.82
C ARG A 154 29.42 17.71 -7.04
N ARG A 155 29.76 16.89 -6.05
CA ARG A 155 28.88 16.25 -5.07
C ARG A 155 28.84 17.12 -3.81
N GLU A 156 27.66 17.33 -3.24
CA GLU A 156 27.50 17.69 -1.83
C GLU A 156 26.48 16.74 -1.19
N GLU A 157 26.96 15.99 -0.21
CA GLU A 157 26.14 15.46 0.89
C GLU A 157 26.26 16.45 2.04
N GLU A 158 25.15 16.78 2.70
CA GLU A 158 25.21 17.09 4.13
C GLU A 158 23.86 16.86 4.81
N SER A 159 23.90 16.15 5.93
CA SER A 159 22.80 16.02 6.88
C SER A 159 22.94 17.08 7.97
N PRO A 160 21.89 17.80 8.40
CA PRO A 160 21.94 18.58 9.61
C PRO A 160 21.40 17.80 10.81
N SER A 161 22.20 17.74 11.88
CA SER A 161 21.78 17.40 13.23
C SER A 161 21.42 18.67 14.01
N LEU A 162 20.17 19.08 13.93
CA LEU A 162 19.51 19.96 14.91
C LEU A 162 18.31 19.20 15.50
N PRO A 163 17.77 19.56 16.67
CA PRO A 163 16.51 18.98 17.12
C PRO A 163 15.40 19.39 16.15
N LEU A 164 15.05 18.45 15.27
CA LEU A 164 14.10 18.63 14.17
C LEU A 164 12.77 19.18 14.69
N ARG A 165 12.45 20.42 14.31
CA ARG A 165 11.13 20.99 14.52
C ARG A 165 10.21 20.58 13.39
N LEU A 166 9.06 20.06 13.76
CA LEU A 166 8.15 19.42 12.82
C LEU A 166 6.73 19.97 12.99
N ALA A 167 6.14 20.32 11.86
CA ALA A 167 4.75 20.73 11.74
C ALA A 167 3.96 19.63 11.02
N VAL A 168 2.66 19.53 11.31
CA VAL A 168 1.75 18.60 10.64
C VAL A 168 0.66 19.40 9.94
N ARG A 169 0.38 19.06 8.69
CA ARG A 169 -0.70 19.65 7.90
C ARG A 169 -1.30 18.65 6.92
N ARG A 170 -2.43 19.03 6.32
CA ARG A 170 -2.95 18.37 5.11
C ARG A 170 -1.88 18.42 4.01
N MET A 171 -1.80 17.33 3.26
CA MET A 171 -0.93 17.25 2.09
C MET A 171 -1.46 18.17 0.98
N ASP A 172 -0.56 18.91 0.34
CA ASP A 172 -0.88 19.65 -0.87
C ASP A 172 -0.95 18.66 -2.06
N HIS A 173 -1.88 18.90 -2.99
CA HIS A 173 -2.01 18.07 -4.19
C HIS A 173 -0.71 17.97 -5.01
N GLU A 174 0.17 18.96 -5.00
CA GLU A 174 1.46 18.90 -5.71
C GLU A 174 2.47 17.96 -5.03
N GLU A 175 2.22 17.52 -3.80
CA GLU A 175 3.17 16.73 -3.00
C GLU A 175 3.02 15.20 -3.14
N VAL A 176 2.11 14.74 -4.01
CA VAL A 176 1.76 13.31 -4.18
C VAL A 176 2.95 12.42 -4.55
N ALA A 177 3.91 12.94 -5.30
CA ALA A 177 5.12 12.19 -5.66
C ALA A 177 5.99 11.89 -4.44
N LYS A 178 6.04 12.81 -3.47
CA LYS A 178 6.80 12.61 -2.21
C LYS A 178 6.22 11.47 -1.38
N VAL A 179 4.90 11.29 -1.38
CA VAL A 179 4.27 10.14 -0.71
C VAL A 179 4.67 8.82 -1.37
N SER A 180 4.68 8.77 -2.71
CA SER A 180 5.13 7.58 -3.45
C SER A 180 6.60 7.25 -3.17
N GLN A 181 7.45 8.27 -3.07
CA GLN A 181 8.86 8.14 -2.69
C GLN A 181 9.00 7.62 -1.25
N LEU A 182 8.23 8.13 -0.29
CA LEU A 182 8.24 7.65 1.10
C LEU A 182 7.79 6.19 1.22
N ALA A 183 6.76 5.79 0.46
CA ALA A 183 6.33 4.40 0.39
C ALA A 183 7.46 3.50 -0.15
N TYR A 184 8.11 3.92 -1.23
CA TYR A 184 9.24 3.22 -1.82
C TYR A 184 10.45 3.10 -0.88
N PHE A 185 10.81 4.17 -0.17
CA PHE A 185 11.90 4.13 0.80
C PHE A 185 11.61 3.19 1.98
N SER A 186 10.33 2.96 2.30
CA SER A 186 9.93 2.07 3.39
C SER A 186 9.80 0.62 2.96
N TYR A 187 9.26 0.37 1.76
CA TYR A 187 8.77 -0.95 1.32
C TYR A 187 9.20 -1.34 -0.10
N ARG A 188 10.07 -0.59 -0.78
CA ARG A 188 10.26 -0.71 -2.25
C ARG A 188 8.89 -0.76 -2.92
N TYR A 189 8.58 -1.81 -3.68
CA TYR A 189 7.29 -2.04 -4.35
C TYR A 189 6.44 -3.14 -3.68
N THR A 190 6.68 -3.47 -2.41
CA THR A 190 5.98 -4.57 -1.72
C THR A 190 4.89 -4.12 -0.77
N TYR A 191 4.60 -2.82 -0.67
CA TYR A 191 3.44 -2.36 0.08
C TYR A 191 2.14 -2.74 -0.63
N PHE A 192 1.17 -3.25 0.13
CA PHE A 192 -0.04 -3.90 -0.37
C PHE A 192 -1.03 -2.96 -1.09
N ASN A 193 -0.91 -1.65 -0.91
CA ASN A 193 -1.71 -0.67 -1.65
C ASN A 193 -0.93 -0.17 -2.88
N GLU A 194 -1.14 -0.80 -4.03
CA GLU A 194 -0.48 -0.45 -5.30
C GLU A 194 -0.61 1.03 -5.66
N TYR A 195 -1.78 1.61 -5.41
CA TYR A 195 -2.07 3.01 -5.76
C TYR A 195 -1.14 4.01 -5.06
N LEU A 196 -0.43 3.64 -3.98
CA LEU A 196 0.54 4.50 -3.31
C LEU A 196 1.85 4.63 -4.08
N TYR A 197 2.04 3.86 -5.15
CA TYR A 197 3.17 3.99 -6.06
C TYR A 197 2.86 4.86 -7.27
N ASP A 198 1.59 5.25 -7.48
CA ASP A 198 1.13 6.09 -8.57
C ASP A 198 0.64 7.46 -8.03
N PRO A 199 1.42 8.55 -8.22
CA PRO A 199 1.05 9.88 -7.73
C PRO A 199 -0.32 10.39 -8.21
N ASP A 200 -0.76 10.03 -9.43
CA ASP A 200 -2.04 10.49 -9.98
C ASP A 200 -3.22 9.79 -9.28
N GLU A 201 -3.05 8.52 -8.93
CA GLU A 201 -4.03 7.76 -8.16
C GLU A 201 -4.13 8.24 -6.70
N ILE A 202 -3.02 8.69 -6.10
CA ILE A 202 -3.01 9.37 -4.78
C ILE A 202 -3.76 10.70 -4.87
N ARG A 203 -3.48 11.51 -5.91
CA ARG A 203 -4.13 12.80 -6.16
C ARG A 203 -5.64 12.62 -6.27
N LYS A 204 -6.07 11.70 -7.13
CA LYS A 204 -7.48 11.40 -7.37
C LYS A 204 -8.23 11.00 -6.10
N ARG A 205 -7.62 10.12 -5.27
CA ARG A 205 -8.23 9.69 -4.00
C ARG A 205 -8.30 10.80 -2.95
N ASN A 206 -7.32 11.71 -2.93
CA ASN A 206 -7.39 12.89 -2.08
C ASN A 206 -8.51 13.84 -2.50
N VAL A 207 -8.70 14.03 -3.81
CA VAL A 207 -9.78 14.89 -4.35
C VAL A 207 -11.17 14.30 -4.08
N ASP A 208 -11.35 12.99 -4.25
CA ASP A 208 -12.65 12.34 -4.06
C ASP A 208 -12.92 11.86 -2.62
N GLY A 209 -11.97 12.07 -1.70
CA GLY A 209 -12.10 11.77 -0.28
C GLY A 209 -11.89 10.30 0.10
N ARG A 210 -11.57 9.40 -0.86
CA ARG A 210 -11.21 7.99 -0.56
C ARG A 210 -9.88 7.86 0.17
N LEU A 211 -9.06 8.90 0.14
CA LEU A 211 -7.83 9.02 0.93
C LEU A 211 -7.78 10.45 1.44
N VAL A 212 -7.38 10.67 2.69
CA VAL A 212 -7.17 12.02 3.20
C VAL A 212 -5.80 12.10 3.85
N SER A 213 -4.84 12.61 3.09
CA SER A 213 -3.41 12.57 3.40
C SER A 213 -2.96 13.72 4.30
N TYR A 214 -2.09 13.40 5.25
CA TYR A 214 -1.36 14.34 6.09
C TYR A 214 0.13 14.12 5.94
N VAL A 215 0.89 15.20 6.07
CA VAL A 215 2.35 15.20 5.99
C VAL A 215 2.94 15.82 7.24
N ALA A 216 4.01 15.21 7.74
CA ALA A 216 4.91 15.81 8.71
C ALA A 216 6.01 16.52 7.94
N VAL A 217 6.16 17.82 8.15
CA VAL A 217 7.12 18.67 7.44
C VAL A 217 8.13 19.25 8.41
N SER A 218 9.38 19.37 7.98
CA SER A 218 10.41 20.12 8.69
C SER A 218 10.09 21.61 8.65
N GLU A 219 10.06 22.28 9.79
CA GLU A 219 9.84 23.73 9.85
C GLU A 219 11.03 24.53 9.27
N GLU A 220 12.21 23.92 9.18
CA GLU A 220 13.43 24.61 8.75
C GLU A 220 13.52 24.74 7.22
N ASN A 221 13.17 23.68 6.49
CA ASN A 221 13.33 23.60 5.04
C ASN A 221 12.05 23.20 4.28
N GLY A 222 10.94 22.94 5.00
CA GLY A 222 9.67 22.51 4.40
C GLY A 222 9.67 21.07 3.88
N GLU A 223 10.73 20.29 4.12
CA GLU A 223 10.85 18.93 3.61
C GLU A 223 9.81 18.00 4.25
N ILE A 224 9.19 17.14 3.43
CA ILE A 224 8.26 16.12 3.91
C ILE A 224 9.04 14.95 4.51
N LEU A 225 8.88 14.77 5.81
CA LEU A 225 9.56 13.77 6.62
C LEU A 225 8.77 12.47 6.75
N GLY A 226 7.44 12.57 6.66
CA GLY A 226 6.55 11.44 6.80
C GLY A 226 5.14 11.72 6.33
N HIS A 227 4.38 10.65 6.15
CA HIS A 227 3.02 10.65 5.64
C HIS A 227 2.16 9.71 6.49
N LEU A 228 0.89 10.08 6.68
CA LEU A 228 -0.14 9.22 7.22
C LEU A 228 -1.47 9.64 6.58
N ALA A 229 -2.32 8.68 6.25
CA ALA A 229 -3.61 8.98 5.65
C ALA A 229 -4.77 8.39 6.41
N MET A 230 -5.90 9.09 6.36
CA MET A 230 -7.20 8.56 6.71
C MET A 230 -7.83 7.91 5.48
N ILE A 231 -8.30 6.68 5.63
CA ILE A 231 -9.00 5.94 4.59
C ILE A 231 -10.41 5.67 5.12
N PRO A 232 -11.47 6.21 4.52
CA PRO A 232 -12.83 5.94 4.96
C PRO A 232 -13.16 4.44 4.90
N ASP A 233 -13.88 3.96 5.90
CA ASP A 233 -14.42 2.61 5.93
C ASP A 233 -15.92 2.67 6.20
N ASP A 234 -16.72 2.28 5.21
CA ASP A 234 -18.18 2.37 5.28
C ASP A 234 -18.79 1.49 6.36
N LEU A 235 -18.15 0.35 6.67
CA LEU A 235 -18.70 -0.63 7.59
C LEU A 235 -18.62 -0.14 9.04
N SER A 236 -17.44 0.34 9.45
CA SER A 236 -17.27 0.91 10.79
C SER A 236 -17.74 2.36 10.89
N GLY A 237 -17.77 3.11 9.78
CA GLY A 237 -18.00 4.56 9.82
C GLY A 237 -16.92 5.34 10.57
N MET A 238 -15.78 4.69 10.85
CA MET A 238 -14.54 5.23 11.39
C MET A 238 -13.45 5.08 10.33
N PRO A 239 -12.56 6.06 10.12
CA PRO A 239 -11.49 5.89 9.15
C PRO A 239 -10.39 4.96 9.67
N GLU A 240 -9.77 4.22 8.75
CA GLU A 240 -8.48 3.59 8.98
C GLU A 240 -7.38 4.65 8.92
N LEU A 241 -6.45 4.66 9.87
CA LEU A 241 -5.18 5.35 9.73
C LEU A 241 -4.18 4.37 9.11
N GLY A 242 -3.88 4.60 7.83
CA GLY A 242 -3.01 3.75 7.02
C GLY A 242 -1.98 4.55 6.24
N ALA A 243 -1.15 3.86 5.46
CA ALA A 243 -0.08 4.49 4.66
C ALA A 243 0.89 5.34 5.52
N GLY A 244 1.19 4.86 6.73
CA GLY A 244 2.13 5.48 7.66
C GLY A 244 3.57 5.27 7.21
N PHE A 245 4.20 6.28 6.63
CA PHE A 245 5.58 6.22 6.14
C PHE A 245 6.41 7.33 6.78
N VAL A 246 7.66 7.01 7.13
CA VAL A 246 8.63 7.99 7.62
C VAL A 246 9.93 7.75 6.87
N ASN A 247 10.52 8.81 6.33
CA ASN A 247 11.81 8.74 5.65
C ASN A 247 12.83 8.06 6.58
N PRO A 248 13.58 7.03 6.11
CA PRO A 248 14.51 6.25 6.92
C PRO A 248 15.49 7.10 7.75
N HIS A 249 15.97 8.22 7.22
CA HIS A 249 16.89 9.15 7.89
C HIS A 249 16.27 9.85 9.12
N TYR A 250 14.94 9.91 9.17
CA TYR A 250 14.18 10.58 10.22
C TYR A 250 13.35 9.59 11.07
N ARG A 251 13.67 8.30 11.02
CA ARG A 251 13.04 7.31 11.91
C ARG A 251 13.31 7.69 13.37
N ARG A 252 12.33 7.46 14.24
CA ARG A 252 12.36 7.85 15.67
C ARG A 252 12.38 9.37 15.94
N SER A 253 12.17 10.22 14.94
CA SER A 253 11.95 11.67 15.11
C SER A 253 10.65 12.03 15.84
N GLY A 254 9.71 11.08 15.94
CA GLY A 254 8.36 11.33 16.46
C GLY A 254 7.36 11.78 15.39
N ALA A 255 7.75 11.91 14.12
CA ALA A 255 6.89 12.36 13.01
C ALA A 255 5.56 11.58 12.91
N LEU A 256 5.59 10.25 12.99
CA LEU A 256 4.38 9.43 12.95
C LEU A 256 3.46 9.69 14.16
N ASN A 257 4.02 9.89 15.35
CA ASN A 257 3.22 10.19 16.54
C ASN A 257 2.58 11.59 16.43
N ALA A 258 3.31 12.56 15.89
CA ALA A 258 2.78 13.89 15.61
C ALA A 258 1.61 13.83 14.61
N LEU A 259 1.77 13.05 13.53
CA LEU A 259 0.72 12.81 12.54
C LEU A 259 -0.54 12.20 13.17
N VAL A 260 -0.40 11.10 13.92
CA VAL A 260 -1.54 10.45 14.58
C VAL A 260 -2.23 11.40 15.56
N ASN A 261 -1.47 12.17 16.34
CA ASN A 261 -2.06 13.12 17.29
C ASN A 261 -2.84 14.23 16.60
N ALA A 262 -2.29 14.82 15.52
CA ALA A 262 -2.98 15.85 14.75
C ALA A 262 -4.29 15.32 14.15
N ILE A 263 -4.26 14.11 13.56
CA ILE A 263 -5.45 13.45 13.02
C ILE A 263 -6.48 13.20 14.11
N ASN A 264 -6.08 12.65 15.26
CA ASN A 264 -7.01 12.37 16.35
C ASN A 264 -7.73 13.65 16.82
N VAL A 265 -7.01 14.77 16.95
CA VAL A 265 -7.61 16.06 17.32
C VAL A 265 -8.65 16.50 16.28
N GLU A 266 -8.35 16.39 15.00
CA GLU A 266 -9.29 16.73 13.94
C GLU A 266 -10.54 15.83 13.96
N MET A 267 -10.35 14.52 14.16
CA MET A 267 -11.45 13.54 14.23
C MET A 267 -12.38 13.79 15.42
N LEU A 268 -11.81 14.11 16.58
CA LEU A 268 -12.55 14.53 17.76
C LEU A 268 -13.40 15.79 17.47
N GLN A 269 -12.84 16.78 16.77
CA GLN A 269 -13.55 18.01 16.41
C GLN A 269 -14.69 17.77 15.40
N GLN A 270 -14.53 16.80 14.51
CA GLN A 270 -15.54 16.41 13.52
C GLN A 270 -16.61 15.46 14.07
N GLY A 271 -16.52 15.06 15.34
CA GLY A 271 -17.47 14.12 15.96
C GLY A 271 -17.37 12.70 15.40
N ILE A 272 -16.23 12.31 14.83
CA ILE A 272 -15.99 10.94 14.39
C ILE A 272 -15.81 10.06 15.65
N PRO A 273 -16.46 8.89 15.76
CA PRO A 273 -16.50 8.12 17.01
C PRO A 273 -15.19 7.41 17.36
N GLY A 274 -14.24 7.34 16.44
CA GLY A 274 -12.95 6.71 16.64
C GLY A 274 -12.17 6.55 15.34
N VAL A 275 -11.01 5.93 15.45
CA VAL A 275 -10.15 5.54 14.33
C VAL A 275 -9.68 4.10 14.54
N PHE A 276 -9.27 3.44 13.46
CA PHE A 276 -8.62 2.13 13.57
C PHE A 276 -7.42 2.01 12.66
N GLY A 277 -6.73 0.90 12.75
CA GLY A 277 -5.64 0.53 11.85
C GLY A 277 -5.26 -0.91 12.06
N THR A 278 -4.49 -1.41 11.12
CA THR A 278 -4.04 -2.79 11.12
C THR A 278 -2.53 -2.84 11.30
N ALA A 279 -2.07 -3.78 12.12
CA ALA A 279 -0.65 -3.97 12.39
C ALA A 279 -0.26 -5.40 12.09
N VAL A 280 0.81 -5.57 11.31
CA VAL A 280 1.39 -6.87 11.02
C VAL A 280 1.78 -7.64 12.28
N THR A 281 1.81 -8.95 12.16
CA THR A 281 2.08 -9.88 13.27
C THR A 281 3.43 -10.55 13.14
N THR A 282 4.12 -10.44 11.99
CA THR A 282 5.53 -10.82 11.85
C THR A 282 6.47 -10.08 12.81
N HIS A 283 6.10 -8.88 13.27
CA HIS A 283 6.84 -8.12 14.28
C HIS A 283 5.93 -7.20 15.12
N CYS A 284 6.38 -6.77 16.29
CA CYS A 284 5.58 -5.94 17.21
C CYS A 284 5.81 -4.41 17.11
N TYR A 285 6.64 -3.90 16.20
CA TYR A 285 7.04 -2.48 16.19
C TYR A 285 5.88 -1.49 15.97
N SER A 286 5.05 -1.72 14.95
CA SER A 286 3.87 -0.88 14.66
C SER A 286 2.81 -1.01 15.76
N GLN A 287 2.63 -2.22 16.30
CA GLN A 287 1.73 -2.50 17.41
C GLN A 287 2.12 -1.71 18.68
N MET A 288 3.40 -1.72 19.07
CA MET A 288 3.88 -0.97 20.24
C MET A 288 3.65 0.54 20.10
N SER A 289 3.79 1.08 18.90
CA SER A 289 3.52 2.49 18.62
C SER A 289 2.03 2.81 18.78
N ALA A 290 1.14 1.97 18.24
CA ALA A 290 -0.30 2.11 18.40
C ALA A 290 -0.73 2.03 19.88
N VAL A 291 -0.21 1.07 20.64
CA VAL A 291 -0.52 0.88 22.07
C VAL A 291 -0.13 2.11 22.90
N LYS A 292 1.04 2.73 22.64
CA LYS A 292 1.45 3.97 23.30
C LYS A 292 0.49 5.13 23.05
N LEU A 293 -0.19 5.11 21.89
CA LEU A 293 -1.20 6.09 21.51
C LEU A 293 -2.60 5.71 22.02
N GLY A 294 -2.70 4.70 22.89
CA GLY A 294 -3.94 4.27 23.53
C GLY A 294 -4.81 3.35 22.67
N TRP A 295 -4.27 2.79 21.59
CA TRP A 295 -5.01 1.89 20.72
C TRP A 295 -5.12 0.49 21.35
N LYS A 296 -6.22 -0.20 21.05
CA LYS A 296 -6.62 -1.45 21.67
C LYS A 296 -6.94 -2.48 20.61
N GLU A 297 -6.38 -3.68 20.77
CA GLU A 297 -6.64 -4.82 19.90
C GLU A 297 -8.09 -5.30 20.05
N THR A 298 -8.75 -5.57 18.93
CA THR A 298 -10.13 -6.11 18.92
C THR A 298 -10.33 -7.30 17.98
N ALA A 299 -9.44 -7.53 17.02
CA ALA A 299 -9.49 -8.71 16.16
C ALA A 299 -8.10 -9.13 15.66
N LEU A 300 -7.96 -10.41 15.29
CA LEU A 300 -6.87 -10.93 14.49
C LEU A 300 -7.43 -11.39 13.14
N LEU A 301 -6.99 -10.75 12.07
CA LEU A 301 -7.33 -11.11 10.70
C LEU A 301 -6.21 -12.02 10.17
N VAL A 302 -6.51 -13.32 10.11
CA VAL A 302 -5.51 -14.34 9.75
C VAL A 302 -5.37 -14.41 8.23
N SER A 303 -4.13 -14.46 7.73
CA SER A 303 -3.84 -14.58 6.30
C SER A 303 -4.54 -13.46 5.49
N ARG A 304 -4.29 -12.21 5.88
CA ARG A 304 -4.98 -11.01 5.37
C ARG A 304 -4.29 -10.35 4.19
N LEU A 305 -2.95 -10.33 4.18
CA LEU A 305 -2.21 -9.69 3.09
C LEU A 305 -1.39 -10.72 2.33
N LEU A 306 -1.21 -10.50 1.03
CA LEU A 306 -0.18 -11.21 0.28
C LEU A 306 1.21 -10.96 0.92
N PRO A 307 2.19 -11.87 0.74
CA PRO A 307 3.51 -11.72 1.34
C PRO A 307 4.13 -10.36 1.04
N MET A 308 4.63 -9.69 2.09
CA MET A 308 5.30 -8.39 1.98
C MET A 308 6.76 -8.51 2.41
N THR A 309 7.67 -7.87 1.68
CA THR A 309 9.07 -7.75 2.11
C THR A 309 9.25 -6.48 2.94
N PHE A 310 9.73 -6.62 4.18
CA PHE A 310 10.10 -5.49 5.04
C PHE A 310 11.59 -5.22 4.93
N GLN A 311 11.98 -3.98 4.61
CA GLN A 311 13.40 -3.63 4.64
C GLN A 311 13.95 -3.76 6.08
N ALA A 312 15.00 -4.57 6.23
CA ALA A 312 15.80 -4.75 7.45
C ALA A 312 15.14 -5.49 8.63
N ILE A 313 14.04 -6.23 8.45
CA ILE A 313 13.33 -6.86 9.59
C ILE A 313 13.14 -8.39 9.51
N SER A 314 13.12 -9.05 8.35
CA SER A 314 13.25 -10.53 8.25
C SER A 314 13.23 -11.05 6.81
N ASP A 315 13.96 -12.14 6.54
CA ASP A 315 13.93 -12.93 5.30
C ASP A 315 12.84 -14.02 5.36
N ARG A 316 11.56 -13.63 5.41
CA ARG A 316 10.45 -14.58 5.25
C ARG A 316 9.76 -14.33 3.92
N GLU A 317 10.27 -15.00 2.90
CA GLU A 317 9.63 -15.06 1.60
C GLU A 317 8.54 -16.16 1.70
N ASP A 318 7.29 -15.81 1.39
CA ASP A 318 6.20 -16.72 0.97
C ASP A 318 5.00 -17.01 1.91
N SER A 319 4.91 -16.47 3.13
CA SER A 319 3.67 -16.59 3.93
C SER A 319 2.81 -15.32 3.85
N ARG A 320 1.49 -15.49 3.64
CA ARG A 320 0.51 -14.39 3.78
C ARG A 320 0.58 -13.80 5.19
N GLU A 321 0.53 -12.48 5.29
CA GLU A 321 0.69 -11.77 6.56
C GLU A 321 -0.66 -11.67 7.29
N SER A 322 -0.64 -11.89 8.61
CA SER A 322 -1.79 -11.69 9.48
C SER A 322 -1.75 -10.32 10.13
N LEU A 323 -2.91 -9.73 10.37
CA LEU A 323 -3.03 -8.38 10.93
C LEU A 323 -3.78 -8.40 12.25
N LEU A 324 -3.22 -7.77 13.27
CA LEU A 324 -4.00 -7.32 14.41
C LEU A 324 -4.78 -6.07 14.01
N TYR A 325 -6.09 -6.09 14.26
CA TYR A 325 -6.95 -4.92 14.16
C TYR A 325 -6.92 -4.18 15.49
N LEU A 326 -6.51 -2.91 15.46
CA LEU A 326 -6.47 -2.04 16.63
C LEU A 326 -7.35 -0.82 16.40
N CYS A 327 -8.08 -0.40 17.43
CA CYS A 327 -8.88 0.81 17.40
C CYS A 327 -8.54 1.76 18.54
N ARG A 328 -8.79 3.06 18.31
CA ARG A 328 -8.89 4.07 19.34
C ARG A 328 -10.26 4.72 19.24
N LEU A 329 -11.09 4.43 20.24
CA LEU A 329 -12.44 4.99 20.35
C LEU A 329 -12.38 6.35 21.04
N PHE A 330 -13.09 7.33 20.48
CA PHE A 330 -13.29 8.66 21.06
C PHE A 330 -14.69 8.76 21.69
N ASP A 331 -15.68 8.15 21.05
CA ASP A 331 -17.02 7.98 21.61
C ASP A 331 -17.06 6.73 22.50
N LEU A 332 -17.26 7.00 23.79
CA LEU A 332 -17.37 5.99 24.85
C LEU A 332 -18.81 5.88 25.38
N SER A 333 -19.79 6.35 24.61
CA SER A 333 -21.20 6.19 24.94
C SER A 333 -21.56 4.70 25.03
N PRO A 334 -22.55 4.33 25.87
CA PRO A 334 -23.01 2.95 25.99
C PRO A 334 -23.38 2.37 24.63
N ARG A 335 -22.85 1.17 24.35
CA ARG A 335 -23.13 0.43 23.12
C ARG A 335 -24.52 -0.17 23.17
N ARG A 336 -25.08 -0.49 21.99
CA ARG A 336 -26.26 -1.34 21.91
C ARG A 336 -25.96 -2.70 22.55
N PRO A 337 -26.96 -3.38 23.15
CA PRO A 337 -26.74 -4.71 23.69
C PRO A 337 -26.18 -5.65 22.62
N TYR A 338 -25.14 -6.40 22.99
CA TYR A 338 -24.60 -7.43 22.13
C TYR A 338 -25.36 -8.74 22.32
N TYR A 339 -25.59 -9.45 21.24
CA TYR A 339 -26.13 -10.81 21.20
C TYR A 339 -25.03 -11.77 20.75
N PRO A 340 -24.07 -12.10 21.65
CA PRO A 340 -22.93 -12.93 21.30
C PRO A 340 -23.35 -14.40 21.13
N PRO A 341 -22.68 -15.17 20.25
CA PRO A 341 -22.75 -16.62 20.27
C PRO A 341 -22.25 -17.15 21.61
N ALA A 342 -22.89 -18.19 22.15
CA ALA A 342 -22.56 -18.70 23.49
C ALA A 342 -21.08 -19.07 23.64
N ARG A 343 -20.51 -19.72 22.61
CA ARG A 343 -19.09 -20.13 22.54
C ARG A 343 -18.12 -18.95 22.66
N HIS A 344 -18.49 -17.78 22.13
CA HIS A 344 -17.61 -16.61 22.01
C HIS A 344 -17.91 -15.51 23.04
N CYS A 345 -18.93 -15.70 23.87
CA CYS A 345 -19.42 -14.70 24.82
C CYS A 345 -18.31 -14.14 25.73
N GLU A 346 -17.49 -15.00 26.33
CA GLU A 346 -16.40 -14.57 27.22
C GLU A 346 -15.33 -13.73 26.52
N MET A 347 -14.91 -14.16 25.31
CA MET A 347 -13.91 -13.43 24.54
C MET A 347 -14.46 -12.10 24.01
N ILE A 348 -15.70 -12.07 23.54
CA ILE A 348 -16.39 -10.85 23.12
C ILE A 348 -16.44 -9.85 24.28
N ALA A 349 -16.80 -10.31 25.48
CA ALA A 349 -16.79 -9.49 26.69
C ALA A 349 -15.39 -8.98 27.05
N ALA A 350 -14.36 -9.82 26.88
CA ALA A 350 -12.97 -9.45 27.13
C ALA A 350 -12.45 -8.39 26.15
N ILE A 351 -12.81 -8.50 24.87
CA ILE A 351 -12.51 -7.48 23.84
C ILE A 351 -13.21 -6.16 24.19
N GLY A 352 -14.49 -6.21 24.55
CA GLY A 352 -15.24 -5.01 24.98
C GLY A 352 -14.54 -4.30 26.13
N ARG A 353 -14.11 -5.03 27.17
CA ARG A 353 -13.33 -4.47 28.29
C ARG A 353 -11.98 -3.92 27.85
N ASN A 354 -11.23 -4.61 26.98
CA ASN A 354 -9.92 -4.16 26.52
C ASN A 354 -10.00 -2.82 25.77
N ALA A 355 -11.02 -2.68 24.92
CA ALA A 355 -11.25 -1.50 24.09
C ALA A 355 -12.08 -0.41 24.77
N SER A 356 -12.37 -0.54 26.07
CA SER A 356 -13.21 0.38 26.84
C SER A 356 -14.61 0.60 26.23
N MET A 357 -15.18 -0.44 25.64
CA MET A 357 -16.56 -0.43 25.16
C MET A 357 -17.50 -0.76 26.32
N ASP A 358 -18.40 0.16 26.65
CA ASP A 358 -19.47 -0.09 27.62
C ASP A 358 -20.59 -0.90 26.96
N VAL A 359 -20.55 -2.22 27.13
CA VAL A 359 -21.42 -3.18 26.45
C VAL A 359 -22.22 -3.97 27.47
N THR A 360 -23.53 -4.07 27.26
CA THR A 360 -24.37 -5.07 27.92
C THR A 360 -24.52 -6.30 27.04
N LEU A 361 -24.30 -7.49 27.60
CA LEU A 361 -24.52 -8.75 26.89
C LEU A 361 -25.96 -9.20 27.12
N ALA A 362 -26.73 -9.32 26.04
CA ALA A 362 -28.09 -9.81 26.07
C ALA A 362 -28.13 -11.35 26.10
N VAL A 363 -29.18 -11.90 26.71
CA VAL A 363 -29.45 -13.33 26.69
C VAL A 363 -30.13 -13.68 25.38
N ASN A 364 -29.59 -14.66 24.66
CA ASN A 364 -30.17 -15.11 23.39
C ASN A 364 -31.54 -15.77 23.63
N SER A 365 -32.56 -15.32 22.91
CA SER A 365 -33.85 -16.01 22.82
C SER A 365 -33.77 -17.04 21.70
N THR A 366 -34.26 -18.26 21.93
CA THR A 366 -34.37 -19.28 20.87
C THR A 366 -35.55 -19.04 19.94
N ASN A 367 -36.51 -18.20 20.34
CA ASN A 367 -37.66 -17.82 19.51
C ASN A 367 -37.39 -16.49 18.82
N ILE A 368 -36.75 -16.54 17.65
CA ILE A 368 -36.47 -15.38 16.81
C ILE A 368 -37.32 -15.47 15.55
N SER A 369 -38.10 -14.43 15.29
CA SER A 369 -38.85 -14.30 14.03
C SER A 369 -37.98 -13.54 13.03
N LEU A 370 -37.73 -14.15 11.88
CA LEU A 370 -36.92 -13.58 10.80
C LEU A 370 -37.80 -13.28 9.58
N PRO A 371 -37.49 -12.22 8.82
CA PRO A 371 -38.10 -12.03 7.51
C PRO A 371 -37.69 -13.17 6.56
N ASP A 372 -38.46 -13.39 5.49
CA ASP A 372 -38.14 -14.42 4.49
C ASP A 372 -36.76 -14.21 3.86
N ARG A 373 -36.38 -12.94 3.63
CA ARG A 373 -35.13 -12.56 2.99
C ARG A 373 -34.24 -11.67 3.84
N GLY A 374 -33.00 -12.09 3.99
CA GLY A 374 -31.90 -11.32 4.58
C GLY A 374 -31.36 -10.26 3.63
N CYS A 375 -30.34 -9.55 4.09
CA CYS A 375 -29.57 -8.59 3.30
C CYS A 375 -28.09 -8.87 3.49
N LEU A 376 -27.43 -9.35 2.45
CA LEU A 376 -25.99 -9.63 2.42
C LEU A 376 -25.33 -8.64 1.46
N GLU A 377 -24.16 -8.15 1.85
CA GLU A 377 -23.30 -7.30 1.03
C GLU A 377 -21.98 -8.04 0.80
N GLU A 378 -21.56 -8.09 -0.46
CA GLU A 378 -20.39 -8.83 -0.92
C GLU A 378 -19.32 -7.84 -1.39
N LYS A 379 -18.10 -7.96 -0.86
CA LYS A 379 -16.94 -7.19 -1.29
C LYS A 379 -15.74 -8.11 -1.45
N THR A 380 -14.88 -7.83 -2.42
CA THR A 380 -13.59 -8.53 -2.61
C THR A 380 -12.48 -7.50 -2.76
N ASP A 381 -11.24 -7.88 -2.45
CA ASP A 381 -10.10 -6.98 -2.58
C ASP A 381 -8.92 -7.57 -3.39
N THR A 382 -7.88 -6.76 -3.56
CA THR A 382 -6.68 -7.13 -4.31
C THR A 382 -5.78 -8.14 -3.60
N ASN A 383 -6.03 -8.43 -2.31
CA ASN A 383 -5.35 -9.47 -1.55
C ASN A 383 -6.02 -10.83 -1.71
N LYS A 384 -7.00 -10.95 -2.62
CA LYS A 384 -7.82 -12.15 -2.83
C LYS A 384 -8.65 -12.50 -1.58
N ASP A 385 -9.10 -11.50 -0.84
CA ASP A 385 -9.99 -11.73 0.29
C ASP A 385 -11.43 -11.43 -0.07
N GLY A 386 -12.35 -12.22 0.48
CA GLY A 386 -13.79 -11.99 0.44
C GLY A 386 -14.27 -11.37 1.75
N HIS A 387 -15.11 -10.35 1.67
CA HIS A 387 -15.76 -9.71 2.81
C HIS A 387 -17.27 -9.82 2.63
N LEU A 388 -17.90 -10.70 3.40
CA LEU A 388 -19.34 -10.93 3.39
C LEU A 388 -19.96 -10.27 4.62
N ILE A 389 -20.80 -9.26 4.42
CA ILE A 389 -21.46 -8.54 5.50
C ILE A 389 -22.93 -8.93 5.55
N VAL A 390 -23.37 -9.47 6.69
CA VAL A 390 -24.80 -9.71 6.95
C VAL A 390 -25.40 -8.43 7.52
N ARG A 391 -26.00 -7.59 6.67
CA ARG A 391 -26.64 -6.34 7.13
C ARG A 391 -27.92 -6.57 7.91
N ARG A 392 -28.63 -7.65 7.59
CA ARG A 392 -29.86 -8.08 8.27
C ARG A 392 -30.08 -9.57 8.03
N TRP A 393 -30.47 -10.30 9.08
CA TRP A 393 -30.81 -11.71 8.96
C TRP A 393 -32.18 -11.96 8.30
N GLY A 394 -32.31 -13.08 7.63
CA GLY A 394 -33.55 -13.64 7.10
C GLY A 394 -33.49 -15.16 7.01
N ASN A 395 -34.63 -15.81 6.75
CA ASN A 395 -34.73 -17.27 6.68
C ASN A 395 -33.83 -17.90 5.60
N ASP A 396 -33.46 -17.13 4.57
CA ASP A 396 -32.56 -17.55 3.49
C ASP A 396 -31.07 -17.27 3.74
N SER A 397 -30.72 -16.57 4.83
CA SER A 397 -29.36 -16.05 5.02
C SER A 397 -28.30 -17.14 5.11
N GLU A 398 -28.58 -18.25 5.79
CA GLU A 398 -27.64 -19.37 5.87
C GLU A 398 -27.35 -19.96 4.48
N ALA A 399 -28.40 -20.22 3.69
CA ALA A 399 -28.27 -20.75 2.34
C ALA A 399 -27.53 -19.75 1.41
N ALA A 400 -27.76 -18.46 1.59
CA ALA A 400 -27.07 -17.40 0.86
C ALA A 400 -25.57 -17.36 1.21
N ILE A 401 -25.21 -17.38 2.51
CA ILE A 401 -23.81 -17.43 2.97
C ILE A 401 -23.08 -18.64 2.35
N ARG A 402 -23.69 -19.82 2.41
CA ARG A 402 -23.13 -21.05 1.84
C ARG A 402 -22.89 -20.95 0.33
N THR A 403 -23.82 -20.31 -0.38
CA THR A 403 -23.72 -20.10 -1.83
C THR A 403 -22.57 -19.16 -2.17
N VAL A 404 -22.45 -18.04 -1.44
CA VAL A 404 -21.35 -17.07 -1.62
C VAL A 404 -20.01 -17.70 -1.30
N LEU A 405 -19.89 -18.40 -0.17
CA LEU A 405 -18.67 -19.09 0.24
C LEU A 405 -18.22 -20.07 -0.84
N LYS A 406 -19.12 -20.95 -1.32
CA LYS A 406 -18.79 -21.91 -2.37
C LYS A 406 -18.28 -21.24 -3.64
N ARG A 407 -18.92 -20.15 -4.07
CA ARG A 407 -18.51 -19.39 -5.26
C ARG A 407 -17.10 -18.80 -5.07
N TRP A 408 -16.84 -18.14 -3.94
CA TRP A 408 -15.53 -17.55 -3.66
C TRP A 408 -14.42 -18.58 -3.47
N CYS A 409 -14.73 -19.77 -2.95
CA CYS A 409 -13.76 -20.87 -2.93
C CYS A 409 -13.37 -21.30 -4.36
N LEU A 410 -14.33 -21.37 -5.28
CA LEU A 410 -14.08 -21.69 -6.70
C LEU A 410 -13.32 -20.57 -7.42
N ASP A 411 -13.58 -19.31 -7.06
CA ASP A 411 -12.87 -18.14 -7.57
C ASP A 411 -11.45 -17.99 -6.97
N ARG A 412 -11.06 -18.90 -6.07
CA ARG A 412 -9.75 -18.95 -5.41
C ARG A 412 -9.44 -17.68 -4.59
N LEU A 413 -10.45 -17.17 -3.89
CA LEU A 413 -10.19 -16.27 -2.77
C LEU A 413 -9.48 -17.07 -1.67
N GLU A 414 -8.47 -16.48 -1.04
CA GLU A 414 -7.64 -17.17 -0.06
C GLU A 414 -8.35 -17.15 1.30
N THR A 415 -8.84 -15.99 1.74
CA THR A 415 -9.49 -15.82 3.04
C THR A 415 -10.85 -15.15 2.88
N VAL A 416 -11.86 -15.61 3.62
CA VAL A 416 -13.18 -14.99 3.66
C VAL A 416 -13.48 -14.49 5.07
N TYR A 417 -13.77 -13.20 5.21
CA TYR A 417 -14.22 -12.56 6.44
C TYR A 417 -15.74 -12.39 6.41
N LEU A 418 -16.42 -12.88 7.44
CA LEU A 418 -17.87 -12.78 7.63
C LEU A 418 -18.17 -11.82 8.77
N TYR A 419 -18.92 -10.76 8.49
CA TYR A 419 -19.29 -9.71 9.44
C TYR A 419 -20.74 -9.89 9.87
N LEU A 420 -20.95 -10.22 11.14
CA LEU A 420 -22.27 -10.45 11.73
C LEU A 420 -22.64 -9.30 12.68
N PRO A 421 -23.87 -8.76 12.62
CA PRO A 421 -24.27 -7.60 13.40
C PRO A 421 -24.50 -7.99 14.86
N LEU A 422 -23.60 -7.61 15.78
CA LEU A 422 -23.72 -7.99 17.21
C LEU A 422 -24.95 -7.39 17.89
N PHE A 423 -25.54 -6.36 17.29
CA PHE A 423 -26.73 -5.67 17.79
C PHE A 423 -28.06 -6.30 17.33
N GLU A 424 -28.03 -7.42 16.58
CA GLU A 424 -29.23 -8.19 16.22
C GLU A 424 -29.33 -9.51 17.02
N PRO A 425 -30.48 -9.83 17.63
CA PRO A 425 -30.68 -11.08 18.37
C PRO A 425 -30.34 -12.35 17.59
N ALA A 426 -30.60 -12.34 16.28
CA ALA A 426 -30.38 -13.47 15.40
C ALA A 426 -28.90 -13.90 15.33
N THR A 427 -27.96 -12.97 15.51
CA THR A 427 -26.52 -13.26 15.50
C THR A 427 -26.12 -14.26 16.58
N GLY A 428 -26.68 -14.14 17.78
CA GLY A 428 -26.38 -15.04 18.89
C GLY A 428 -26.86 -16.48 18.68
N VAL A 429 -27.82 -16.69 17.78
CA VAL A 429 -28.41 -18.01 17.45
C VAL A 429 -27.85 -18.59 16.16
N LEU A 430 -27.70 -17.77 15.11
CA LEU A 430 -27.33 -18.25 13.77
C LEU A 430 -25.82 -18.30 13.51
N SER A 431 -24.98 -17.76 14.40
CA SER A 431 -23.53 -17.86 14.25
C SER A 431 -23.01 -19.30 14.26
N SER A 432 -23.65 -20.22 15.00
CA SER A 432 -23.23 -21.63 15.01
C SER A 432 -23.36 -22.29 13.64
N ALA A 433 -24.39 -21.93 12.87
CA ALA A 433 -24.54 -22.42 11.50
C ALA A 433 -23.44 -21.91 10.57
N CYS A 434 -22.85 -20.75 10.87
CA CYS A 434 -21.66 -20.26 10.15
C CYS A 434 -20.41 -21.05 10.58
N GLU A 435 -20.27 -21.36 11.86
CA GLU A 435 -19.19 -22.22 12.37
C GLU A 435 -19.26 -23.65 11.80
N ASP A 436 -20.46 -24.19 11.57
CA ASP A 436 -20.68 -25.46 10.87
C ASP A 436 -20.22 -25.41 9.39
N MET A 437 -20.02 -24.21 8.83
CA MET A 437 -19.38 -23.99 7.52
C MET A 437 -17.87 -23.72 7.66
N GLU A 438 -17.28 -24.07 8.80
CA GLU A 438 -15.86 -23.92 9.15
C GLU A 438 -15.38 -22.46 9.28
N PHE A 439 -16.31 -21.49 9.36
CA PHE A 439 -15.94 -20.16 9.83
C PHE A 439 -15.52 -20.23 11.30
N PHE A 440 -14.54 -19.43 11.69
CA PHE A 440 -14.09 -19.36 13.07
C PHE A 440 -13.83 -17.92 13.51
N PHE A 441 -13.69 -17.73 14.81
CA PHE A 441 -13.58 -16.41 15.41
C PHE A 441 -12.36 -15.63 14.92
N ALA A 442 -12.56 -14.36 14.56
CA ALA A 442 -11.48 -13.40 14.28
C ALA A 442 -11.46 -12.27 15.32
N GLY A 443 -12.63 -11.78 15.76
CA GLY A 443 -12.73 -10.73 16.77
C GLY A 443 -13.95 -9.82 16.57
N ILE A 444 -13.81 -8.56 16.99
CA ILE A 444 -14.84 -7.54 16.86
C ILE A 444 -14.29 -6.39 16.02
N LYS A 445 -15.06 -5.97 15.01
CA LYS A 445 -14.84 -4.71 14.30
C LYS A 445 -15.82 -3.68 14.86
N PRO A 446 -15.35 -2.67 15.61
CA PRO A 446 -16.24 -1.65 16.13
C PRO A 446 -16.81 -0.82 14.99
N GLY A 447 -18.04 -0.33 15.16
CA GLY A 447 -18.74 0.51 14.21
C GLY A 447 -19.39 1.74 14.82
N ARG A 448 -19.93 2.57 13.93
CA ARG A 448 -20.57 3.86 14.24
C ARG A 448 -21.83 3.62 15.07
N ASP A 449 -22.09 4.53 16.01
CA ASP A 449 -23.27 4.51 16.88
C ASP A 449 -23.44 3.19 17.65
N GLY A 450 -22.31 2.52 17.97
CA GLY A 450 -22.30 1.25 18.68
C GLY A 450 -22.81 0.05 17.87
N GLN A 451 -22.88 0.17 16.54
CA GLN A 451 -23.19 -0.93 15.64
C GLN A 451 -21.93 -1.74 15.35
N ASP A 452 -21.51 -2.53 16.34
CA ASP A 452 -20.30 -3.33 16.26
C ASP A 452 -20.56 -4.69 15.59
N TRP A 453 -19.52 -5.24 14.97
CA TRP A 453 -19.61 -6.44 14.15
C TRP A 453 -18.76 -7.56 14.74
N LEU A 454 -19.36 -8.73 14.94
CA LEU A 454 -18.61 -9.96 15.14
C LEU A 454 -17.98 -10.33 13.81
N VAL A 455 -16.67 -10.54 13.81
CA VAL A 455 -15.93 -10.97 12.64
C VAL A 455 -15.60 -12.44 12.82
N LEU A 456 -16.10 -13.27 11.90
CA LEU A 456 -15.63 -14.62 11.68
C LEU A 456 -14.76 -14.65 10.42
N GLN A 457 -13.93 -15.67 10.28
CA GLN A 457 -13.05 -15.85 9.14
C GLN A 457 -13.01 -17.31 8.70
N TYR A 458 -12.73 -17.55 7.43
CA TYR A 458 -12.60 -18.87 6.80
C TYR A 458 -11.34 -18.88 5.95
N LEU A 459 -10.51 -19.90 6.12
CA LEU A 459 -9.25 -20.07 5.39
C LEU A 459 -9.44 -21.11 4.27
N ASN A 460 -9.54 -20.65 3.02
CA ASN A 460 -9.82 -21.53 1.88
C ASN A 460 -8.56 -22.29 1.44
N ASN A 461 -8.54 -23.61 1.67
CA ASN A 461 -7.42 -24.50 1.32
C ASN A 461 -6.05 -24.07 1.91
N GLN A 462 -6.06 -23.42 3.08
CA GLN A 462 -4.82 -23.01 3.75
C GLN A 462 -4.60 -23.82 5.03
N ARG A 463 -3.33 -24.14 5.31
CA ARG A 463 -2.87 -24.54 6.64
C ARG A 463 -2.05 -23.37 7.19
N TYR A 464 -2.43 -22.85 8.34
CA TYR A 464 -1.81 -21.66 8.90
C TYR A 464 -0.97 -22.00 10.13
N ASP A 465 0.30 -21.58 10.16
CA ASP A 465 1.15 -21.72 11.35
C ASP A 465 1.10 -20.46 12.21
N TYR A 466 0.56 -20.60 13.41
CA TYR A 466 0.40 -19.51 14.37
C TYR A 466 1.65 -19.26 15.24
N LYS A 467 2.67 -20.15 15.21
CA LYS A 467 3.85 -20.06 16.10
C LYS A 467 4.63 -18.77 15.97
N ASP A 468 4.55 -18.15 14.81
CA ASP A 468 5.33 -17.00 14.42
C ASP A 468 4.62 -15.66 14.66
N LEU A 469 3.36 -15.68 15.08
CA LEU A 469 2.60 -14.46 15.33
C LEU A 469 3.11 -13.78 16.61
N GLN A 470 3.40 -12.49 16.49
CA GLN A 470 3.85 -11.66 17.61
C GLN A 470 2.79 -10.64 17.99
N ALA A 471 2.48 -10.58 19.28
CA ALA A 471 1.67 -9.53 19.89
C ALA A 471 2.48 -8.69 20.89
N ALA A 472 2.34 -7.37 20.80
CA ALA A 472 2.99 -6.40 21.69
C ALA A 472 2.40 -6.40 23.11
N THR A 473 1.13 -6.77 23.27
CA THR A 473 0.44 -6.72 24.57
C THR A 473 0.07 -8.12 25.07
N PRO A 474 -0.13 -8.29 26.40
CA PRO A 474 -0.67 -9.52 26.94
C PRO A 474 -2.05 -9.86 26.37
N PHE A 475 -2.92 -8.87 26.18
CA PHE A 475 -4.25 -9.10 25.61
C PHE A 475 -4.18 -9.54 24.15
N GLY A 476 -3.30 -8.95 23.35
CA GLY A 476 -3.07 -9.38 21.96
C GLY A 476 -2.65 -10.85 21.88
N ARG A 477 -1.82 -11.34 22.81
CA ARG A 477 -1.48 -12.78 22.90
C ARG A 477 -2.68 -13.65 23.25
N VAL A 478 -3.47 -13.24 24.25
CA VAL A 478 -4.71 -13.95 24.62
C VAL A 478 -5.68 -14.03 23.44
N LEU A 479 -5.83 -12.94 22.67
CA LEU A 479 -6.65 -12.91 21.48
C LEU A 479 -6.12 -13.84 20.39
N MET A 480 -4.81 -13.81 20.12
CA MET A 480 -4.17 -14.70 19.14
C MET A 480 -4.34 -16.18 19.50
N ASP A 481 -4.11 -16.53 20.76
CA ASP A 481 -4.28 -17.90 21.26
C ASP A 481 -5.72 -18.36 21.13
N TYR A 482 -6.69 -17.50 21.46
CA TYR A 482 -8.09 -17.82 21.31
C TYR A 482 -8.49 -18.05 19.85
N VAL A 483 -8.07 -17.16 18.94
CA VAL A 483 -8.33 -17.30 17.51
C VAL A 483 -7.72 -18.61 16.98
N ARG A 484 -6.49 -18.94 17.39
CA ARG A 484 -5.84 -20.23 17.05
C ARG A 484 -6.67 -21.42 17.52
N THR A 485 -7.19 -21.41 18.76
CA THR A 485 -8.02 -22.51 19.27
C THR A 485 -9.39 -22.62 18.60
N CYS A 486 -9.81 -21.58 17.87
CA CYS A 486 -11.06 -21.60 17.11
C CYS A 486 -10.88 -22.10 15.68
N ASP A 487 -9.66 -22.06 15.12
CA ASP A 487 -9.39 -22.52 13.76
C ASP A 487 -9.59 -24.05 13.65
N PRO A 488 -10.58 -24.52 12.87
CA PRO A 488 -10.89 -25.94 12.73
C PRO A 488 -9.77 -26.75 12.06
N ASN A 489 -8.78 -26.10 11.44
CA ASN A 489 -7.72 -26.77 10.69
C ASN A 489 -6.42 -26.96 11.48
N THR A 490 -6.35 -26.50 12.74
CA THR A 490 -5.11 -26.57 13.54
C THR A 490 -4.70 -27.99 13.91
N ASP A 491 -5.66 -28.89 14.11
CA ASP A 491 -5.42 -30.29 14.53
C ASP A 491 -5.11 -31.25 13.36
N ILE A 492 -5.14 -30.80 12.10
CA ILE A 492 -4.83 -31.63 10.91
C ILE A 492 -3.30 -31.73 10.68
N SER A 493 -2.51 -31.35 11.70
CA SER A 493 -1.05 -31.22 11.64
C SER A 493 -0.28 -32.29 12.44
N GLU A 494 -0.94 -33.32 12.95
CA GLU A 494 -0.28 -34.53 13.50
C GLU A 494 -0.16 -35.68 12.48
#